data_AF-A0A6L2PJD6-F1
#
_entry.id   AF-A0A6L2PJD6-F1
#
_cell.length_a   1.000
_cell.length_b   1.000
_cell.length_c   1.000
_cell.angle_alpha   90.00
_cell.angle_beta   90.00
_cell.angle_gamma   90.00
#
_symmetry.space_group_name_H-M   'P 1'
#
loop_
_entity.id
_entity.type
_entity.pdbx_description
1 polymer ?
#
loop_
_entity_poly.entity_id
_entity_poly.type
_entity_poly.pdbx_seq_one_letter_code
_entity_poly.pdbx_strand_id
1 'polypeptide(L)'
;MNVEVHHLTKNPTAAWNELSKIQKVIKVQVNPPKSNVADDKVRIVCMSDTHSMTSHIRFDIPQGDIFIHAGDFTRCGRQEEVIEFNEWIGKLPHKCKIVIAGNHELSFDKTFTHPLRQSPGDRSTHTGPSLVDQIPTLGIPKDSITEAVQTPNVKDCLTNCIYLEDSEVILYGLKIYGTPW
;
A
#
# COMPACT_ATOMS: atom_id res chain seq x y z
N MET A 1 -0.88 -3.61 -27.13
CA MET A 1 -1.76 -2.44 -26.95
C MET A 1 -0.86 -1.30 -26.53
N ASN A 2 -0.83 -0.19 -27.27
CA ASN A 2 -0.17 1.02 -26.81
C ASN A 2 -1.20 1.86 -26.07
N VAL A 3 -0.89 2.26 -24.84
CA VAL A 3 -1.69 3.22 -24.07
C VAL A 3 -0.91 4.52 -24.07
N GLU A 4 -1.46 5.56 -24.69
CA GLU A 4 -0.83 6.87 -24.76
C GLU A 4 -1.19 7.73 -23.55
N VAL A 5 -0.32 8.69 -23.22
CA VAL A 5 -0.58 9.63 -22.13
C VAL A 5 -1.72 10.57 -22.54
N HIS A 6 -2.80 10.56 -21.77
CA HIS A 6 -3.95 11.44 -22.01
C HIS A 6 -3.54 12.92 -21.94
N HIS A 7 -3.98 13.75 -22.89
CA HIS A 7 -3.60 15.17 -22.95
C HIS A 7 -4.01 15.97 -21.69
N LEU A 8 -5.07 15.53 -20.99
CA LEU A 8 -5.51 16.06 -19.70
C LEU A 8 -4.85 15.38 -18.47
N THR A 9 -3.72 14.67 -18.61
CA THR A 9 -3.04 13.96 -17.51
C THR A 9 -2.77 14.82 -16.26
N LYS A 10 -2.56 16.14 -16.44
CA LYS A 10 -2.34 17.09 -15.34
C LYS A 10 -3.62 17.67 -14.73
N ASN A 11 -4.80 17.29 -15.23
CA ASN A 11 -6.09 17.75 -14.73
C ASN A 11 -7.12 16.60 -14.73
N PRO A 12 -7.09 15.72 -13.71
CA PRO A 12 -7.93 14.53 -13.65
C PRO A 12 -9.43 14.86 -13.63
N THR A 13 -9.82 15.99 -13.03
CA THR A 13 -11.22 16.45 -13.03
C THR A 13 -11.69 16.77 -14.44
N ALA A 14 -10.90 17.50 -15.23
CA ALA A 14 -11.23 17.76 -16.63
C ALA A 14 -11.23 16.49 -17.46
N ALA A 15 -10.26 15.59 -17.25
CA ALA A 15 -10.21 14.28 -17.91
C ALA A 15 -11.48 13.46 -17.63
N TRP A 16 -11.92 13.40 -16.37
CA TRP A 16 -13.16 12.72 -16.00
C TRP A 16 -14.39 13.34 -16.66
N ASN A 17 -14.50 14.68 -16.70
CA ASN A 17 -15.60 15.38 -17.37
C ASN A 17 -15.66 15.07 -18.88
N GLU A 18 -14.52 14.80 -19.52
CA GLU A 18 -14.46 14.38 -20.91
C GLU A 18 -14.85 12.91 -21.07
N LEU A 19 -14.20 12.01 -20.34
CA LEU A 19 -14.38 10.57 -20.46
C LEU A 19 -15.80 10.12 -20.04
N SER A 20 -16.34 10.70 -18.97
CA SER A 20 -17.65 10.31 -18.43
C SER A 20 -18.80 10.46 -19.43
N LYS A 21 -18.66 11.32 -20.45
CA LYS A 21 -19.67 11.50 -21.51
C LYS A 21 -19.92 10.25 -22.33
N ILE A 22 -18.92 9.37 -22.44
CA ILE A 22 -18.98 8.13 -23.24
C ILE A 22 -18.85 6.86 -22.40
N GLN A 23 -18.46 6.99 -21.13
CA GLN A 23 -18.29 5.86 -20.23
C GLN A 23 -19.63 5.40 -19.63
N LYS A 24 -19.87 4.10 -19.64
CA LYS A 24 -21.03 3.50 -18.98
C LYS A 24 -20.70 3.18 -17.53
N VAL A 25 -21.28 3.94 -16.60
CA VAL A 25 -21.16 3.66 -15.16
C VAL A 25 -22.27 2.70 -14.73
N ILE A 26 -21.88 1.48 -14.33
CA ILE A 26 -22.79 0.51 -13.74
C ILE A 26 -22.58 0.54 -12.23
N LYS A 27 -23.58 1.04 -11.49
CA LYS A 27 -23.56 0.94 -10.03
C LYS A 27 -23.91 -0.49 -9.64
N VAL A 28 -22.95 -1.20 -9.06
CA VAL A 28 -23.18 -2.52 -8.51
C VAL A 28 -23.45 -2.37 -7.01
N GLN A 29 -24.62 -2.81 -6.55
CA GLN A 29 -24.87 -3.01 -5.13
C GLN A 29 -24.45 -4.44 -4.79
N VAL A 30 -23.42 -4.59 -3.96
CA VAL A 30 -22.90 -5.89 -3.56
C VAL A 30 -23.21 -6.11 -2.08
N ASN A 31 -23.87 -7.23 -1.77
CA ASN A 31 -24.00 -7.70 -0.40
C ASN A 31 -22.83 -8.65 -0.09
N PRO A 32 -22.33 -8.67 1.16
CA PRO A 32 -21.35 -9.67 1.56
C PRO A 32 -21.87 -11.09 1.26
N PRO A 33 -21.06 -11.93 0.59
CA PRO A 33 -21.49 -13.28 0.23
C PRO A 33 -21.63 -14.12 1.51
N LYS A 34 -22.83 -14.71 1.70
CA LYS A 34 -23.15 -15.54 2.88
C LYS A 34 -22.89 -17.04 2.65
N SER A 35 -22.85 -17.47 1.39
CA SER A 35 -22.61 -18.86 1.02
C SER A 35 -21.13 -19.19 1.01
N ASN A 36 -20.82 -20.48 1.09
CA ASN A 36 -19.49 -21.00 0.80
C ASN A 36 -19.07 -20.64 -0.64
N VAL A 37 -17.77 -20.64 -0.87
CA VAL A 37 -17.20 -20.48 -2.21
C VAL A 37 -17.54 -21.75 -3.01
N ALA A 38 -18.02 -21.59 -4.24
CA ALA A 38 -18.23 -22.74 -5.13
C ALA A 38 -16.88 -23.35 -5.51
N ASP A 39 -16.84 -24.66 -5.76
CA ASP A 39 -15.60 -25.41 -5.99
C ASP A 39 -14.78 -24.90 -7.20
N ASP A 40 -15.43 -24.22 -8.15
CA ASP A 40 -14.83 -23.65 -9.35
C ASP A 40 -14.54 -22.14 -9.25
N LYS A 41 -14.58 -21.57 -8.04
CA LYS A 41 -14.37 -20.14 -7.77
C LYS A 41 -13.32 -19.91 -6.71
N VAL A 42 -12.74 -18.72 -6.74
CA VAL A 42 -11.84 -18.20 -5.73
C VAL A 42 -12.48 -16.97 -5.12
N ARG A 43 -12.50 -16.86 -3.79
CA ARG A 43 -12.95 -15.65 -3.10
C ARG A 43 -11.76 -14.81 -2.68
N ILE A 44 -11.72 -13.59 -3.21
CA ILE A 44 -10.71 -12.59 -2.88
C ILE A 44 -11.34 -11.59 -1.90
N VAL A 45 -10.64 -11.34 -0.79
CA VAL A 45 -11.01 -10.33 0.20
C VAL A 45 -10.05 -9.15 0.05
N CYS A 46 -10.58 -7.98 -0.27
CA CYS A 46 -9.79 -6.78 -0.52
C CYS A 46 -9.92 -5.80 0.64
N MET A 47 -8.79 -5.23 1.03
CA MET A 47 -8.67 -4.16 2.02
C MET A 47 -7.56 -3.20 1.58
N SER A 48 -7.55 -1.99 2.13
CA SER A 48 -6.52 -0.98 1.90
C SER A 48 -6.58 0.02 3.05
N ASP A 49 -5.57 0.89 3.16
CA ASP A 49 -5.64 2.09 4.00
C ASP A 49 -5.98 1.78 5.46
N THR A 50 -5.33 0.78 6.03
CA THR A 50 -5.53 0.44 7.45
C THR A 50 -4.75 1.37 8.37
N HIS A 51 -3.69 2.05 7.91
CA HIS A 51 -2.96 3.10 8.64
C HIS A 51 -2.60 2.72 10.09
N SER A 52 -2.08 1.51 10.32
CA SER A 52 -1.79 0.95 11.66
C SER A 52 -3.01 0.84 12.61
N MET A 53 -4.24 0.85 12.07
CA MET A 53 -5.49 0.75 12.84
C MET A 53 -6.10 -0.65 12.83
N THR A 54 -5.34 -1.68 12.48
CA THR A 54 -5.82 -3.07 12.39
C THR A 54 -6.38 -3.60 13.72
N SER A 55 -5.83 -3.16 14.85
CA SER A 55 -6.33 -3.41 16.22
C SER A 55 -7.68 -2.76 16.53
N HIS A 56 -8.09 -1.75 15.76
CA HIS A 56 -9.35 -1.02 15.93
C HIS A 56 -10.47 -1.56 15.02
N ILE A 57 -10.17 -2.52 14.15
CA ILE A 57 -11.17 -3.19 13.32
C ILE A 57 -12.12 -3.98 14.24
N ARG A 58 -13.40 -3.57 14.26
CA ARG A 58 -14.45 -4.17 15.13
C ARG A 58 -15.36 -5.16 14.41
N PHE A 59 -15.07 -5.47 13.15
CA PHE A 59 -15.82 -6.42 12.35
C PHE A 59 -14.92 -7.59 11.96
N ASP A 60 -15.55 -8.76 11.77
CA ASP A 60 -14.82 -9.92 11.31
C ASP A 60 -14.39 -9.74 9.85
N ILE A 61 -13.12 -10.02 9.57
CA ILE A 61 -12.66 -10.10 8.18
C ILE A 61 -13.34 -11.32 7.56
N PRO A 62 -14.08 -11.16 6.43
CA PRO A 62 -14.77 -12.27 5.80
C PRO A 62 -13.82 -13.41 5.43
N GLN A 63 -14.34 -14.64 5.42
CA GLN A 63 -13.59 -15.79 4.92
C GLN A 63 -13.34 -15.65 3.41
N GLY A 64 -12.15 -16.05 2.97
CA GLY A 64 -11.76 -16.11 1.57
C GLY A 64 -10.48 -16.89 1.35
N ASP A 65 -10.13 -17.10 0.09
CA ASP A 65 -8.95 -17.88 -0.31
C ASP A 65 -7.69 -16.98 -0.39
N ILE A 66 -7.87 -15.76 -0.90
CA ILE A 66 -6.82 -14.75 -1.06
C ILE A 66 -7.25 -13.48 -0.33
N PHE A 67 -6.39 -12.96 0.55
CA PHE A 67 -6.50 -11.61 1.10
C PHE A 67 -5.56 -10.67 0.34
N ILE A 68 -6.03 -9.49 -0.03
CA ILE A 68 -5.24 -8.45 -0.68
C ILE A 68 -5.32 -7.17 0.14
N HIS A 69 -4.16 -6.63 0.53
CA HIS A 69 -4.04 -5.27 1.07
C HIS A 69 -3.41 -4.34 0.03
N ALA A 70 -4.13 -3.30 -0.39
CA ALA A 70 -3.73 -2.42 -1.49
C ALA A 70 -2.91 -1.18 -1.06
N GLY A 71 -2.01 -1.35 -0.08
CA GLY A 71 -1.14 -0.26 0.42
C GLY A 71 -1.69 0.50 1.61
N ASP A 72 -0.87 1.39 2.17
CA ASP A 72 -1.16 2.23 3.33
C ASP A 72 -1.57 1.43 4.57
N PHE A 73 -0.78 0.40 4.87
CA PHE A 73 -0.99 -0.42 6.07
C PHE A 73 -0.27 0.13 7.31
N THR A 74 0.70 1.02 7.12
CA THR A 74 1.39 1.77 8.18
C THR A 74 0.98 3.25 8.17
N ARG A 75 1.40 4.03 9.17
CA ARG A 75 1.24 5.49 9.13
C ARG A 75 2.43 6.19 8.49
N CYS A 76 3.64 5.64 8.65
CA CYS A 76 4.85 6.24 8.09
C CYS A 76 5.94 5.22 7.73
N GLY A 77 5.63 3.92 7.74
CA GLY A 77 6.59 2.88 7.41
C GLY A 77 7.60 2.58 8.52
N ARG A 78 7.28 2.85 9.80
CA ARG A 78 8.16 2.43 10.90
C ARG A 78 8.22 0.91 10.99
N GLN A 79 9.36 0.36 11.37
CA GLN A 79 9.54 -1.08 11.47
C GLN A 79 8.53 -1.73 12.44
N GLU A 80 8.23 -1.08 13.57
CA GLU A 80 7.24 -1.58 14.53
C GLU A 80 5.85 -1.69 13.91
N GLU A 81 5.45 -0.72 13.08
CA GLU A 81 4.16 -0.72 12.39
C GLU A 81 4.06 -1.88 11.39
N VAL A 82 5.17 -2.15 10.68
CA VAL A 82 5.24 -3.26 9.73
C VAL A 82 5.18 -4.60 10.44
N ILE A 83 5.85 -4.73 11.59
CA ILE A 83 5.79 -5.94 12.42
C ILE A 83 4.36 -6.14 12.95
N GLU A 84 3.73 -5.11 13.52
CA GLU A 84 2.36 -5.19 14.02
C GLU A 84 1.37 -5.60 12.91
N PHE A 85 1.50 -4.99 11.73
CA PHE A 85 0.72 -5.36 10.56
C PHE A 85 0.98 -6.81 10.14
N ASN A 86 2.25 -7.25 10.09
CA ASN A 86 2.62 -8.61 9.72
C ASN A 86 2.06 -9.66 10.70
N GLU A 87 2.05 -9.36 12.00
CA GLU A 87 1.44 -10.21 13.01
C GLU A 87 -0.08 -10.28 12.87
N TRP A 88 -0.72 -9.14 12.57
CA TRP A 88 -2.15 -9.08 12.34
C TRP A 88 -2.56 -9.87 11.09
N ILE A 89 -1.91 -9.64 9.95
CA ILE A 89 -2.24 -10.31 8.69
C ILE A 89 -1.97 -11.82 8.76
N GLY A 90 -0.98 -12.24 9.55
CA GLY A 90 -0.69 -13.65 9.82
C GLY A 90 -1.80 -14.39 10.55
N LYS A 91 -2.58 -13.69 11.39
CA LYS A 91 -3.74 -14.27 12.11
C LYS A 91 -4.98 -14.46 11.22
N LEU A 92 -4.98 -13.88 10.01
CA LEU A 92 -6.12 -14.03 9.11
C LEU A 92 -6.21 -15.46 8.53
N PRO A 93 -7.43 -15.99 8.34
CA PRO A 93 -7.66 -17.38 7.95
C PRO A 93 -7.33 -17.68 6.47
N HIS A 94 -7.07 -16.64 5.68
CA HIS A 94 -6.80 -16.74 4.25
C HIS A 94 -5.52 -17.54 3.97
N LYS A 95 -5.55 -18.42 2.97
CA LYS A 95 -4.38 -19.24 2.60
C LYS A 95 -3.27 -18.40 2.01
N CYS A 96 -3.63 -17.45 1.15
CA CYS A 96 -2.69 -16.54 0.52
C CYS A 96 -3.01 -15.11 0.95
N LYS A 97 -1.96 -14.33 1.23
CA LYS A 97 -2.08 -12.90 1.55
C LYS A 97 -1.13 -12.13 0.63
N ILE A 98 -1.62 -11.10 -0.04
CA ILE A 98 -0.86 -10.26 -0.96
C ILE A 98 -0.89 -8.84 -0.42
N VAL A 99 0.25 -8.16 -0.46
CA VAL A 99 0.39 -6.79 0.01
C VAL A 99 1.21 -6.01 -0.99
N ILE A 100 0.78 -4.79 -1.30
CA ILE A 100 1.61 -3.75 -1.92
C ILE A 100 1.83 -2.63 -0.90
N ALA A 101 2.83 -1.79 -1.13
CA ALA A 101 3.01 -0.55 -0.39
C ALA A 101 2.13 0.57 -0.98
N GLY A 102 1.75 1.53 -0.14
CA GLY A 102 1.20 2.83 -0.54
C GLY A 102 2.16 3.97 -0.20
N ASN A 103 1.67 5.20 -0.20
CA ASN A 103 2.48 6.38 0.11
C ASN A 103 2.86 6.51 1.57
N HIS A 104 2.23 5.79 2.48
CA HIS A 104 2.58 5.82 3.89
C HIS A 104 3.74 4.89 4.25
N GLU A 105 4.11 3.94 3.40
CA GLU A 105 5.27 3.07 3.62
C GLU A 105 6.59 3.77 3.20
N LEU A 106 6.92 4.91 3.81
CA LEU A 106 8.07 5.75 3.42
C LEU A 106 9.42 5.00 3.42
N SER A 107 9.58 4.03 4.31
CA SER A 107 10.78 3.19 4.41
C SER A 107 10.93 2.18 3.26
N PHE A 108 9.90 2.00 2.44
CA PHE A 108 9.89 1.05 1.32
C PHE A 108 10.40 1.69 0.03
N ASP A 109 10.35 3.02 -0.06
CA ASP A 109 10.84 3.78 -1.21
C ASP A 109 12.30 4.23 -1.01
N LYS A 110 13.18 3.62 -1.80
CA LYS A 110 14.63 3.93 -1.79
C LYS A 110 14.92 5.38 -2.19
N THR A 111 14.08 6.00 -3.02
CA THR A 111 14.25 7.38 -3.47
C THR A 111 13.97 8.39 -2.36
N PHE A 112 13.01 8.11 -1.47
CA PHE A 112 12.80 8.91 -0.25
C PHE A 112 13.88 8.66 0.79
N THR A 113 14.42 7.44 0.86
CA THR A 113 15.45 7.11 1.87
C THR A 113 16.86 7.56 1.51
N HIS A 114 17.20 7.67 0.23
CA HIS A 114 18.55 8.01 -0.23
C HIS A 114 19.04 9.42 0.16
N PRO A 115 18.24 10.50 0.05
CA PRO A 115 18.75 11.83 0.35
C PRO A 115 18.72 12.17 1.86
N LEU A 116 18.09 11.34 2.70
CA LEU A 116 18.13 11.43 4.17
C LEU A 116 19.19 10.54 4.82
N ARG A 117 19.83 9.65 4.04
CA ARG A 117 20.97 8.82 4.47
C ARG A 117 22.33 9.51 4.37
N GLN A 118 22.37 10.80 4.01
CA GLN A 118 23.61 11.58 4.08
C GLN A 118 24.12 11.59 5.53
N SER A 119 25.38 11.21 5.69
CA SER A 119 26.00 10.83 6.95
C SER A 119 26.02 12.00 7.97
N PRO A 120 26.13 11.73 9.29
CA PRO A 120 26.24 12.75 10.35
C PRO A 120 27.44 13.71 10.21
N GLY A 121 28.31 13.50 9.21
CA GLY A 121 29.53 14.27 8.97
C GLY A 121 29.46 15.28 7.82
N ASP A 122 28.40 15.30 7.00
CA ASP A 122 28.31 16.21 5.85
C ASP A 122 27.44 17.44 6.18
N ARG A 123 27.88 18.22 7.18
CA ARG A 123 27.32 19.55 7.44
C ARG A 123 27.90 20.54 6.44
N SER A 124 27.57 20.38 5.16
CA SER A 124 27.62 21.53 4.27
C SER A 124 26.51 22.49 4.72
N THR A 125 26.88 23.71 5.05
CA THR A 125 25.99 24.80 5.45
C THR A 125 25.15 25.23 4.26
N HIS A 126 24.12 24.45 3.91
CA HIS A 126 23.05 24.91 3.06
C HIS A 126 21.88 25.39 3.92
N THR A 127 21.60 26.69 3.85
CA THR A 127 20.46 27.38 4.48
C THR A 127 19.13 27.06 3.77
N GLY A 128 18.92 25.81 3.37
CA GLY A 128 17.69 25.31 2.76
C GLY A 128 16.89 24.45 3.76
N PRO A 129 15.56 24.38 3.64
CA PRO A 129 14.76 23.46 4.45
C PRO A 129 15.23 22.03 4.24
N SER A 130 15.41 21.28 5.34
CA SER A 130 15.80 19.88 5.28
C SER A 130 14.75 19.08 4.51
N LEU A 131 15.10 18.01 3.82
CA LEU A 131 14.12 17.23 3.05
C LEU A 131 12.99 16.68 3.95
N VAL A 132 13.26 16.46 5.24
CA VAL A 132 12.23 16.13 6.25
C VAL A 132 11.20 17.25 6.44
N ASP A 133 11.54 18.50 6.14
CA ASP A 133 10.61 19.65 6.22
C ASP A 133 9.67 19.71 5.01
N GLN A 134 9.99 18.99 3.92
CA GLN A 134 9.17 18.91 2.71
C GLN A 134 8.26 17.68 2.68
N ILE A 135 8.50 16.70 3.57
CA ILE A 135 7.61 15.55 3.73
C ILE A 135 6.34 16.07 4.43
N PRO A 136 5.14 15.96 3.80
CA PRO A 136 3.91 16.29 4.47
C PRO A 136 3.81 15.42 5.72
N THR A 137 3.93 16.06 6.89
CA THR A 137 4.02 15.32 8.15
C THR A 137 2.75 14.55 8.46
N LEU A 138 1.60 14.88 7.84
CA LEU A 138 0.29 14.23 8.05
C LEU A 138 -0.02 14.00 9.55
N GLY A 139 0.46 14.89 10.43
CA GLY A 139 0.30 14.79 11.88
C GLY A 139 1.33 13.90 12.62
N ILE A 140 2.38 13.45 11.95
CA ILE A 140 3.43 12.55 12.47
C ILE A 140 4.67 13.37 12.89
N PRO A 141 5.27 13.12 14.06
CA PRO A 141 6.51 13.78 14.50
C PRO A 141 7.68 13.53 13.53
N LYS A 142 8.50 14.56 13.28
CA LYS A 142 9.64 14.50 12.33
C LYS A 142 10.67 13.42 12.69
N ASP A 143 10.87 13.16 13.98
CA ASP A 143 11.82 12.15 14.45
C ASP A 143 11.40 10.74 14.01
N SER A 144 10.09 10.44 14.06
CA SER A 144 9.53 9.16 13.60
C SER A 144 9.71 8.93 12.11
N ILE A 145 9.61 9.99 11.30
CA ILE A 145 9.82 9.91 9.85
C ILE A 145 11.30 9.60 9.55
N THR A 146 12.21 10.24 10.29
CA THR A 146 13.66 10.05 10.12
C THR A 146 14.07 8.61 10.45
N GLU A 147 13.55 8.06 11.55
CA GLU A 147 13.80 6.68 11.98
C GLU A 147 13.29 5.66 10.96
N ALA A 148 12.05 5.83 10.47
CA ALA A 148 11.47 4.94 9.46
C ALA A 148 12.35 4.88 8.20
N VAL A 149 12.77 6.04 7.70
CA VAL A 149 13.59 6.17 6.48
C VAL A 149 14.99 5.54 6.63
N GLN A 150 15.57 5.56 7.83
CA GLN A 150 16.93 5.05 8.04
C GLN A 150 16.98 3.52 8.19
N THR A 151 15.85 2.87 8.46
CA THR A 151 15.81 1.43 8.72
C THR A 151 16.02 0.61 7.44
N PRO A 152 17.07 -0.23 7.34
CA PRO A 152 17.26 -1.11 6.19
C PRO A 152 16.31 -2.32 6.27
N ASN A 153 15.95 -2.87 5.11
CA ASN A 153 15.28 -4.18 4.98
C ASN A 153 13.92 -4.30 5.70
N VAL A 154 13.18 -3.21 5.86
CA VAL A 154 11.86 -3.23 6.52
C VAL A 154 10.88 -4.19 5.81
N LYS A 155 11.00 -4.34 4.48
CA LYS A 155 10.21 -5.30 3.67
C LYS A 155 10.34 -6.75 4.16
N ASP A 156 11.50 -7.14 4.68
CA ASP A 156 11.77 -8.51 5.14
C ASP A 156 10.96 -8.86 6.40
N CYS A 157 10.38 -7.86 7.09
CA CYS A 157 9.47 -8.07 8.21
C CYS A 157 8.12 -8.65 7.76
N LEU A 158 7.76 -8.55 6.48
CA LEU A 158 6.51 -9.06 5.92
C LEU A 158 6.57 -10.57 5.62
N THR A 159 6.72 -11.38 6.66
CA THR A 159 6.88 -12.85 6.53
C THR A 159 5.57 -13.62 6.34
N ASN A 160 4.42 -13.01 6.67
CA ASN A 160 3.11 -13.66 6.60
C ASN A 160 2.32 -13.32 5.32
N CYS A 161 2.96 -12.66 4.35
CA CYS A 161 2.33 -12.32 3.08
C CYS A 161 3.34 -12.35 1.92
N ILE A 162 2.80 -12.32 0.70
CA ILE A 162 3.54 -12.11 -0.53
C ILE A 162 3.52 -10.61 -0.79
N TYR A 163 4.66 -9.96 -0.60
CA TYR A 163 4.83 -8.56 -0.95
C TYR A 163 5.10 -8.43 -2.47
N LEU A 164 4.35 -7.57 -3.15
CA LEU A 164 4.54 -7.25 -4.56
C LEU A 164 4.95 -5.79 -4.74
N GLU A 165 5.98 -5.58 -5.54
CA GLU A 165 6.45 -4.28 -6.03
C GLU A 165 6.92 -4.49 -7.47
N ASP A 166 6.23 -3.87 -8.43
CA ASP A 166 6.44 -4.04 -9.87
C ASP A 166 6.61 -5.50 -10.31
N SER A 167 5.79 -6.37 -9.74
CA SER A 167 5.92 -7.82 -9.88
C SER A 167 4.57 -8.51 -9.87
N GLU A 168 4.55 -9.74 -10.38
CA GLU A 168 3.37 -10.58 -10.44
C GLU A 168 3.53 -11.88 -9.66
N VAL A 169 2.40 -12.43 -9.25
CA VAL A 169 2.27 -13.79 -8.72
C VAL A 169 1.11 -14.50 -9.40
N ILE A 170 1.21 -15.82 -9.55
CA ILE A 170 0.12 -16.67 -10.05
C ILE A 170 -0.40 -17.51 -8.90
N LEU A 171 -1.68 -17.32 -8.54
CA LEU A 171 -2.36 -18.06 -7.48
C LEU A 171 -3.68 -18.59 -8.01
N TYR A 172 -3.96 -19.88 -7.82
CA TYR A 172 -5.18 -20.53 -8.33
C TYR A 172 -5.41 -20.30 -9.85
N GLY A 173 -4.33 -20.18 -10.62
CA GLY A 173 -4.37 -19.86 -12.06
C GLY A 173 -4.66 -18.38 -12.39
N LEU A 174 -4.88 -17.54 -11.38
CA LEU A 174 -5.06 -16.10 -11.54
C LEU A 174 -3.70 -15.40 -11.49
N LYS A 175 -3.42 -14.57 -12.50
CA LYS A 175 -2.26 -13.69 -12.53
C LYS A 175 -2.59 -12.37 -11.82
N ILE A 176 -1.85 -12.05 -10.78
CA ILE A 176 -2.05 -10.87 -9.93
C ILE A 176 -0.77 -10.03 -10.01
N TYR A 177 -0.87 -8.79 -10.48
CA TYR A 177 0.24 -7.84 -10.56
C TYR A 177 0.06 -6.76 -9.49
N GLY A 178 1.13 -6.41 -8.79
CA GLY A 178 1.15 -5.36 -7.77
C GLY A 178 2.21 -4.31 -8.08
N THR A 179 1.80 -3.04 -8.05
CA THR A 179 2.69 -1.87 -8.12
C THR A 179 2.30 -0.93 -6.98
N PRO A 180 3.27 -0.31 -6.30
CA PRO A 180 2.99 0.75 -5.34
C PRO A 180 2.54 2.04 -6.05
N TRP A 181 2.32 3.08 -5.25
CA TRP A 181 1.96 4.45 -5.65
C TRP A 181 2.96 5.09 -6.63
#